data_AF-A0A2A3MQ71-F1
#
_entry.id   AF-A0A2A3MQ71-F1
#
_cell.length_a   1.000
_cell.length_b   1.000
_cell.length_c   1.000
_cell.angle_alpha   90.00
_cell.angle_beta   90.00
_cell.angle_gamma   90.00
#
_symmetry.space_group_name_H-M   'P 1'
#
loop_
_entity.id
_entity.type
_entity.pdbx_description
1 polymer ?
#
loop_
_entity_poly.entity_id
_entity_poly.type
_entity_poly.pdbx_seq_one_letter_code
_entity_poly.pdbx_strand_id
1 'polypeptide(L)'
;MRLFNAHHNEYGFQPIVVFDGEGRFITAVLRPAKRPGGKEIRAFLRRLMRAIRANWPEMQILLHGESHYCCPEVIDWCQAGGHEFILGVAPTSTLRRHIAALEANTKARFHAAPEAGKAHRFKSFHDGAKSWSRAERIIARVEVGDQGTDTCFVVTNLKKGSRRRLYEQVYCRRGQAENHIKSWKTHLAADRTSCTRTTANHLCFSMPVPSGSCGACVAPCLKVQPGAPSSSILYASASSRSLPASPS
;
A
#
# COMPACT_ATOMS: atom_id res chain seq x y z
N MET A 1 -15.99 18.79 -5.48
CA MET A 1 -14.76 18.32 -4.80
C MET A 1 -13.98 17.35 -5.71
N ARG A 2 -13.68 17.79 -6.94
CA ARG A 2 -12.78 17.10 -7.88
C ARG A 2 -11.58 18.02 -8.04
N LEU A 3 -10.36 17.48 -8.09
CA LEU A 3 -9.17 18.28 -8.34
C LEU A 3 -8.60 17.86 -9.69
N PHE A 4 -8.20 18.84 -10.49
CA PHE A 4 -7.46 18.60 -11.71
C PHE A 4 -6.10 17.99 -11.35
N ASN A 5 -5.82 16.81 -11.87
CA ASN A 5 -4.52 16.17 -11.72
C ASN A 5 -3.70 16.42 -12.98
N ALA A 6 -2.74 17.35 -12.91
CA ALA A 6 -1.88 17.71 -14.04
C ALA A 6 -1.03 16.53 -14.57
N HIS A 7 -0.77 15.51 -13.76
CA HIS A 7 -0.05 14.31 -14.19
C HIS A 7 -0.93 13.40 -15.07
N HIS A 8 -2.26 13.50 -14.95
CA HIS A 8 -3.21 12.69 -15.73
C HIS A 8 -4.11 13.51 -16.65
N ASN A 9 -3.91 14.84 -16.70
CA ASN A 9 -4.70 15.80 -17.48
C ASN A 9 -6.22 15.66 -17.32
N GLU A 10 -6.68 15.27 -16.12
CA GLU A 10 -8.08 14.95 -15.86
C GLU A 10 -8.54 15.41 -14.48
N TYR A 11 -9.84 15.67 -14.35
CA TYR A 11 -10.51 15.82 -13.06
C TYR A 11 -10.90 14.45 -12.54
N GLY A 12 -10.35 14.04 -11.41
CA GLY A 12 -10.59 12.69 -10.90
C GLY A 12 -10.63 12.58 -9.39
N PHE A 13 -10.82 11.33 -8.96
CA PHE A 13 -10.63 10.91 -7.58
C PHE A 13 -9.46 9.94 -7.48
N GLN A 14 -8.75 9.99 -6.35
CA GLN A 14 -7.69 9.03 -6.02
C GLN A 14 -8.06 8.35 -4.69
N PRO A 15 -8.79 7.24 -4.74
CA PRO A 15 -9.24 6.60 -3.53
C PRO A 15 -8.08 5.90 -2.80
N ILE A 16 -8.18 5.84 -1.48
CA ILE A 16 -7.50 4.79 -0.72
C ILE A 16 -8.42 3.58 -0.71
N VAL A 17 -7.87 2.43 -1.09
CA VAL A 17 -8.54 1.15 -0.93
C VAL A 17 -7.77 0.34 0.11
N VAL A 18 -8.50 -0.31 1.01
CA VAL A 18 -7.94 -1.16 2.04
C VAL A 18 -8.42 -2.58 1.88
N PHE A 19 -7.46 -3.51 1.85
CA PHE A 19 -7.69 -4.95 1.83
C PHE A 19 -7.07 -5.60 3.06
N ASP A 20 -7.53 -6.80 3.39
CA ASP A 20 -6.91 -7.66 4.41
C ASP A 20 -5.79 -8.55 3.83
N GLY A 21 -5.24 -9.42 4.68
CA GLY A 21 -4.17 -10.37 4.36
C GLY A 21 -4.49 -11.35 3.23
N GLU A 22 -5.78 -11.60 2.99
CA GLU A 22 -6.30 -12.53 1.98
C GLU A 22 -6.81 -11.78 0.72
N GLY A 23 -6.73 -10.44 0.71
CA GLY A 23 -7.20 -9.63 -0.40
C GLY A 23 -8.69 -9.30 -0.38
N ARG A 24 -9.38 -9.57 0.74
CA ARG A 24 -10.79 -9.18 0.91
C ARG A 24 -10.86 -7.68 1.13
N PHE A 25 -11.83 -7.03 0.47
CA PHE A 25 -12.07 -5.61 0.63
C PHE A 25 -12.56 -5.30 2.05
N ILE A 26 -11.89 -4.36 2.73
CA ILE A 26 -12.29 -3.89 4.06
C ILE A 26 -13.06 -2.57 3.93
N THR A 27 -12.42 -1.59 3.30
CA THR A 27 -12.99 -0.25 3.17
C THR A 27 -12.28 0.51 2.08
N ALA A 28 -12.91 1.58 1.62
CA ALA A 28 -12.25 2.49 0.72
C ALA A 28 -12.80 3.91 0.91
N VAL A 29 -11.91 4.90 0.74
CA VAL A 29 -12.20 6.31 0.95
C VAL A 29 -11.86 7.08 -0.31
N LEU A 30 -12.90 7.66 -0.91
CA LEU A 30 -12.77 8.58 -2.03
C LEU A 30 -12.12 9.88 -1.58
N ARG A 31 -11.15 10.35 -2.36
CA ARG A 31 -10.47 11.62 -2.12
C ARG A 31 -10.26 12.36 -3.42
N PRO A 32 -10.12 13.69 -3.40
CA PRO A 32 -9.71 14.44 -4.57
C PRO A 32 -8.42 13.84 -5.15
N ALA A 33 -8.23 13.91 -6.47
CA ALA A 33 -7.03 13.40 -7.14
C ALA A 33 -5.78 14.24 -6.85
N LYS A 34 -5.43 14.34 -5.56
CA LYS A 34 -4.19 14.90 -5.04
C LYS A 34 -3.56 13.90 -4.10
N ARG A 35 -2.23 13.94 -4.03
CA ARG A 35 -1.49 13.19 -3.02
C ARG A 35 -1.97 13.62 -1.63
N PRO A 36 -2.36 12.69 -0.76
CA PRO A 36 -2.77 13.05 0.58
C PRO A 36 -1.60 13.54 1.42
N GLY A 37 -1.89 14.43 2.37
CA GLY A 37 -0.94 14.77 3.41
C GLY A 37 -0.78 13.64 4.43
N GLY A 38 0.37 13.57 5.11
CA GLY A 38 0.60 12.59 6.17
C GLY A 38 -0.43 12.69 7.31
N LYS A 39 -0.86 13.90 7.66
CA LYS A 39 -1.96 14.14 8.63
C LYS A 39 -3.29 13.50 8.20
N GLU A 40 -3.64 13.58 6.92
CA GLU A 40 -4.88 12.99 6.37
C GLU A 40 -4.79 11.45 6.39
N ILE A 41 -3.64 10.89 5.98
CA ILE A 41 -3.40 9.45 6.03
C ILE A 41 -3.49 8.95 7.48
N ARG A 42 -2.81 9.62 8.42
CA ARG A 42 -2.85 9.28 9.84
C ARG A 42 -4.26 9.32 10.40
N ALA A 43 -5.04 10.36 10.07
CA ALA A 43 -6.41 10.48 10.54
C ALA A 43 -7.30 9.32 10.05
N PHE A 44 -7.14 8.95 8.78
CA PHE A 44 -7.82 7.79 8.18
C PHE A 44 -7.43 6.48 8.88
N LEU A 45 -6.13 6.20 8.98
CA LEU A 45 -5.63 4.97 9.60
C LEU A 45 -6.06 4.84 11.06
N ARG A 46 -6.02 5.95 11.82
CA ARG A 46 -6.48 5.96 13.22
C ARG A 46 -7.96 5.61 13.35
N ARG A 47 -8.82 6.13 12.46
CA ARG A 47 -10.25 5.82 12.46
C ARG A 47 -10.48 4.35 12.09
N LEU A 48 -9.77 3.86 11.07
CA LEU A 48 -9.83 2.47 10.63
C LEU A 48 -9.39 1.50 11.74
N MET A 49 -8.21 1.72 12.33
CA MET A 49 -7.69 0.85 13.38
C MET A 49 -8.59 0.84 14.61
N ARG A 50 -9.22 1.97 14.97
CA ARG A 50 -10.21 2.01 16.06
C ARG A 50 -11.43 1.15 15.75
N ALA A 51 -11.96 1.24 14.54
CA ALA A 51 -13.12 0.44 14.12
C ALA A 51 -12.79 -1.06 14.12
N ILE A 52 -11.60 -1.44 13.66
CA ILE A 52 -11.13 -2.84 13.70
C ILE A 52 -11.00 -3.30 15.15
N ARG A 53 -10.29 -2.54 16.00
CA ARG A 53 -10.06 -2.92 17.41
C ARG A 53 -11.33 -2.96 18.26
N ALA A 54 -12.36 -2.19 17.92
CA ALA A 54 -13.65 -2.25 18.60
C ALA A 54 -14.35 -3.61 18.41
N ASN A 55 -14.12 -4.27 17.27
CA ASN A 55 -14.71 -5.58 16.96
C ASN A 55 -13.73 -6.73 17.22
N TRP A 56 -12.41 -6.48 17.10
CA TRP A 56 -11.35 -7.46 17.30
C TRP A 56 -10.17 -6.85 18.09
N PRO A 57 -10.26 -6.78 19.43
CA PRO A 57 -9.25 -6.10 20.27
C PRO A 57 -7.85 -6.70 20.17
N GLU A 58 -7.78 -8.04 20.15
CA GLU A 58 -6.54 -8.83 20.16
C GLU A 58 -5.94 -9.06 18.75
N MET A 59 -6.58 -8.52 17.71
CA MET A 59 -6.10 -8.73 16.34
C MET A 59 -4.73 -8.08 16.13
N GLN A 60 -3.78 -8.90 15.68
CA GLN A 60 -2.49 -8.43 15.18
C GLN A 60 -2.69 -7.73 13.84
N ILE A 61 -2.22 -6.49 13.74
CA ILE A 61 -2.40 -5.65 12.57
C ILE A 61 -1.04 -5.16 12.09
N LEU A 62 -0.65 -5.57 10.89
CA LEU A 62 0.51 -5.05 10.18
C LEU A 62 0.05 -4.05 9.13
N LEU A 63 0.48 -2.79 9.25
CA LEU A 63 0.24 -1.78 8.23
C LEU A 63 1.19 -1.99 7.05
N HIS A 64 0.62 -2.18 5.87
CA HIS A 64 1.36 -2.27 4.62
C HIS A 64 0.89 -1.21 3.63
N GLY A 65 1.84 -0.55 2.98
CA GLY A 65 1.54 0.52 2.04
C GLY A 65 2.73 0.92 1.17
N GLU A 66 2.44 1.63 0.09
CA GLU A 66 3.45 2.15 -0.83
C GLU A 66 4.18 3.38 -0.28
N SER A 67 5.18 3.86 -1.02
CA SER A 67 5.98 5.05 -0.68
C SER A 67 5.16 6.32 -0.46
N HIS A 68 3.95 6.39 -1.02
CA HIS A 68 3.01 7.48 -0.78
C HIS A 68 2.54 7.57 0.67
N TYR A 69 2.53 6.45 1.39
CA TYR A 69 2.11 6.32 2.79
C TYR A 69 3.27 6.48 3.78
N CYS A 70 4.51 6.50 3.29
CA CYS A 70 5.73 6.66 4.07
C CYS A 70 5.96 8.13 4.48
N CYS A 71 5.00 8.69 5.21
CA CYS A 71 5.04 10.05 5.75
C CYS A 71 5.48 10.04 7.23
N PRO A 72 6.19 11.08 7.70
CA PRO A 72 6.65 11.14 9.10
C PRO A 72 5.48 11.03 10.10
N GLU A 73 4.34 11.67 9.82
CA GLU A 73 3.18 11.59 10.72
C GLU A 73 2.59 10.18 10.83
N VAL A 74 2.76 9.35 9.79
CA VAL A 74 2.30 7.95 9.79
C VAL A 74 3.28 7.09 10.56
N ILE A 75 4.59 7.24 10.30
CA ILE A 75 5.66 6.51 10.99
C ILE A 75 5.62 6.81 12.48
N ASP A 76 5.61 8.09 12.85
CA ASP A 76 5.60 8.54 14.25
C ASP A 76 4.38 8.03 15.00
N TRP A 77 3.21 8.05 14.35
CA TRP A 77 1.99 7.53 14.92
C TRP A 77 2.03 6.01 15.11
N CYS A 78 2.56 5.27 14.12
CA CYS A 78 2.72 3.82 14.26
C CYS A 78 3.67 3.49 15.41
N GLN A 79 4.79 4.21 15.50
CA GLN A 79 5.75 4.00 16.58
C GLN A 79 5.17 4.34 17.96
N ALA A 80 4.47 5.47 18.09
CA ALA A 80 3.85 5.88 19.35
C ALA A 80 2.73 4.93 19.78
N GLY A 81 1.98 4.37 18.83
CA GLY A 81 0.89 3.43 19.08
C GLY A 81 1.31 1.96 19.16
N GLY A 82 2.61 1.64 19.00
CA GLY A 82 3.10 0.26 18.94
C GLY A 82 2.53 -0.54 17.77
N HIS A 83 2.17 0.13 16.66
CA HIS A 83 1.64 -0.50 15.47
C HIS A 83 2.76 -0.98 14.57
N GLU A 84 2.69 -2.24 14.15
CA GLU A 84 3.66 -2.79 13.21
C GLU A 84 3.41 -2.22 11.81
N PHE A 85 4.48 -1.89 11.08
CA PHE A 85 4.39 -1.41 9.71
C PHE A 85 5.52 -1.92 8.82
N ILE A 86 5.22 -1.99 7.54
CA ILE A 86 6.16 -2.19 6.45
C ILE A 86 5.71 -1.33 5.28
N LEU A 87 6.48 -0.30 4.93
CA LEU A 87 6.09 0.70 3.93
C LEU A 87 7.17 0.81 2.86
N GLY A 88 6.76 0.94 1.60
CA GLY A 88 7.69 1.28 0.53
C GLY A 88 8.35 2.63 0.79
N VAL A 89 9.56 2.84 0.29
CA VAL A 89 10.24 4.14 0.37
C VAL A 89 10.72 4.53 -1.02
N ALA A 90 10.48 5.79 -1.39
CA ALA A 90 11.00 6.32 -2.64
C ALA A 90 12.55 6.34 -2.59
N PRO A 91 13.24 5.85 -3.63
CA PRO A 91 14.70 5.90 -3.70
C PRO A 91 15.23 7.33 -3.60
N THR A 92 16.22 7.57 -2.74
CA THR A 92 16.94 8.85 -2.65
C THR A 92 18.44 8.61 -2.82
N SER A 93 19.20 9.67 -3.12
CA SER A 93 20.67 9.59 -3.23
C SER A 93 21.31 9.07 -1.93
N THR A 94 20.79 9.50 -0.76
CA THR A 94 21.23 9.01 0.55
C THR A 94 21.04 7.50 0.69
N LEU A 95 19.85 6.98 0.37
CA LEU A 95 19.56 5.54 0.45
C LEU A 95 20.39 4.73 -0.56
N ARG A 96 20.60 5.27 -1.76
CA ARG A 96 21.46 4.65 -2.78
C ARG A 96 22.91 4.57 -2.32
N ARG A 97 23.42 5.58 -1.61
CA ARG A 97 24.78 5.54 -1.04
C ARG A 97 24.98 4.36 -0.08
N HIS A 98 23.96 4.01 0.71
CA HIS A 98 24.04 2.85 1.60
C HIS A 98 24.21 1.51 0.85
N ILE A 99 23.78 1.42 -0.40
CA ILE A 99 23.82 0.18 -1.18
C ILE A 99 24.81 0.21 -2.35
N ALA A 100 25.55 1.30 -2.58
CA ALA A 100 26.43 1.45 -3.74
C ALA A 100 27.39 0.25 -3.91
N ALA A 101 28.07 -0.14 -2.83
CA ALA A 101 28.95 -1.31 -2.84
C ALA A 101 28.18 -2.64 -3.03
N LEU A 102 26.97 -2.75 -2.51
CA LEU A 102 26.13 -3.93 -2.73
C LEU A 102 25.73 -4.04 -4.21
N GLU A 103 25.35 -2.91 -4.80
CA GLU A 103 24.95 -2.80 -6.20
C GLU A 103 26.10 -3.19 -7.13
N ALA A 104 27.27 -2.57 -6.95
CA ALA A 104 28.48 -2.89 -7.72
C ALA A 104 28.84 -4.39 -7.63
N ASN A 105 28.84 -4.95 -6.41
CA ASN A 105 29.12 -6.37 -6.20
C ASN A 105 28.06 -7.29 -6.82
N THR A 106 26.80 -6.86 -6.87
CA THR A 106 25.72 -7.65 -7.49
C THR A 106 25.84 -7.63 -9.01
N LYS A 107 26.18 -6.47 -9.58
CA LYS A 107 26.51 -6.33 -11.02
C LYS A 107 27.69 -7.21 -11.42
N ALA A 108 28.80 -7.15 -10.68
CA ALA A 108 29.97 -7.97 -10.94
C ALA A 108 29.65 -9.47 -10.93
N ARG A 109 28.82 -9.94 -9.98
CA ARG A 109 28.36 -11.33 -9.93
C ARG A 109 27.48 -11.73 -11.11
N PHE A 110 26.56 -10.84 -11.52
CA PHE A 110 25.72 -11.09 -12.68
C PHE A 110 26.56 -11.21 -13.96
N HIS A 111 27.53 -10.31 -14.17
CA HIS A 111 28.43 -10.39 -15.33
C HIS A 111 29.37 -11.61 -15.29
N ALA A 112 29.76 -12.09 -14.11
CA ALA A 112 30.58 -13.29 -13.99
C ALA A 112 29.81 -14.60 -14.26
N ALA A 113 28.48 -14.59 -14.14
CA ALA A 113 27.63 -15.76 -14.35
C ALA A 113 26.24 -15.36 -14.87
N PRO A 114 26.13 -14.86 -16.12
CA PRO A 114 24.87 -14.38 -16.68
C PRO A 114 23.83 -15.50 -16.84
N GLU A 115 24.27 -16.73 -17.11
CA GLU A 115 23.42 -17.91 -17.25
C GLU A 115 22.69 -18.32 -15.96
N ALA A 116 23.11 -17.80 -14.80
CA ALA A 116 22.45 -18.04 -13.51
C ALA A 116 21.13 -17.25 -13.35
N GLY A 117 20.78 -16.40 -14.32
CA GLY A 117 19.60 -15.55 -14.29
C GLY A 117 19.74 -14.35 -13.36
N LYS A 118 18.61 -13.79 -12.93
CA LYS A 118 18.56 -12.56 -12.13
C LYS A 118 19.24 -12.73 -10.76
N ALA A 119 20.16 -11.82 -10.44
CA ALA A 119 20.81 -11.77 -9.14
C ALA A 119 20.06 -10.85 -8.18
N HIS A 120 19.55 -11.39 -7.07
CA HIS A 120 18.87 -10.61 -6.03
C HIS A 120 19.67 -10.59 -4.71
N ARG A 121 19.91 -9.41 -4.15
CA ARG A 121 20.56 -9.26 -2.84
C ARG A 121 19.85 -8.26 -1.95
N PHE A 122 19.94 -8.50 -0.64
CA PHE A 122 19.26 -7.71 0.37
C PHE A 122 20.25 -7.12 1.37
N LYS A 123 20.06 -5.85 1.73
CA LYS A 123 20.80 -5.17 2.81
C LYS A 123 19.84 -4.45 3.73
N SER A 124 20.15 -4.45 5.02
CA SER A 124 19.41 -3.69 6.03
C SER A 124 20.34 -2.69 6.68
N PHE A 125 19.82 -1.50 6.94
CA PHE A 125 20.52 -0.42 7.61
C PHE A 125 19.48 0.47 8.31
N HIS A 126 19.95 1.37 9.17
CA HIS A 126 19.09 2.40 9.77
C HIS A 126 19.42 3.73 9.11
N ASP A 127 18.39 4.41 8.63
CA ASP A 127 18.47 5.75 8.05
C ASP A 127 17.07 6.39 8.16
N GLY A 128 16.98 7.69 7.91
CA GLY A 128 15.73 8.43 7.96
C GLY A 128 15.80 9.71 7.14
N ALA A 129 14.65 10.15 6.62
CA ALA A 129 14.58 11.48 6.04
C ALA A 129 14.75 12.53 7.15
N LYS A 130 15.25 13.73 6.81
CA LYS A 130 15.34 14.86 7.77
C LYS A 130 14.00 15.21 8.43
N SER A 131 12.89 14.89 7.76
CA SER A 131 11.54 15.12 8.28
C SER A 131 11.06 14.05 9.26
N TRP A 132 11.81 12.96 9.45
CA TRP A 132 11.45 11.89 10.37
C TRP A 132 12.00 12.20 11.76
N SER A 133 11.26 11.80 12.80
CA SER A 133 11.69 11.98 14.19
C SER A 133 12.87 11.09 14.60
N ARG A 134 13.09 9.99 13.87
CA ARG A 134 14.12 8.99 14.15
C ARG A 134 14.58 8.28 12.88
N ALA A 135 15.76 7.67 12.95
CA ALA A 135 16.17 6.69 11.95
C ALA A 135 15.37 5.41 12.11
N GLU A 136 14.87 4.87 11.01
CA GLU A 136 14.09 3.64 10.98
C GLU A 136 14.88 2.53 10.30
N ARG A 137 14.49 1.28 10.53
CA ARG A 137 15.09 0.14 9.83
C ARG A 137 14.61 0.12 8.39
N ILE A 138 15.56 0.23 7.47
CA ILE A 138 15.33 0.16 6.03
C ILE A 138 15.92 -1.14 5.48
N ILE A 139 15.15 -1.80 4.62
CA ILE A 139 15.55 -2.97 3.85
C ILE A 139 15.61 -2.56 2.38
N ALA A 140 16.78 -2.72 1.79
CA ALA A 140 17.00 -2.54 0.36
C ALA A 140 17.06 -3.91 -0.34
N ARG A 141 16.39 -4.00 -1.49
CA ARG A 141 16.57 -5.06 -2.47
C ARG A 141 17.27 -4.47 -3.69
N VAL A 142 18.38 -5.09 -4.08
CA VAL A 142 19.03 -4.88 -5.37
C VAL A 142 18.78 -6.11 -6.22
N GLU A 143 18.20 -5.90 -7.40
CA GLU A 143 18.06 -6.90 -8.45
C GLU A 143 18.89 -6.47 -9.65
N VAL A 144 19.67 -7.38 -10.21
CA VAL A 144 20.40 -7.17 -11.47
C VAL A 144 20.00 -8.26 -12.44
N GLY A 145 19.63 -7.86 -13.66
CA GLY A 145 19.37 -8.74 -14.79
C GLY A 145 19.68 -8.05 -16.11
N ASP A 146 19.27 -8.65 -17.22
CA ASP A 146 19.57 -8.15 -18.57
C ASP A 146 19.01 -6.74 -18.84
N GLN A 147 17.91 -6.40 -18.18
CA GLN A 147 17.24 -5.09 -18.27
C GLN A 147 17.88 -4.02 -17.37
N GLY A 148 19.02 -4.34 -16.74
CA GLY A 148 19.74 -3.45 -15.85
C GLY A 148 19.48 -3.74 -14.37
N THR A 149 19.62 -2.70 -13.55
CA THR A 149 19.58 -2.81 -12.09
C THR A 149 18.35 -2.14 -11.52
N ASP A 150 17.55 -2.90 -10.78
CA ASP A 150 16.35 -2.43 -10.11
C ASP A 150 16.50 -2.49 -8.59
N THR A 151 16.45 -1.30 -7.98
CA THR A 151 16.63 -1.11 -6.54
C THR A 151 15.33 -0.63 -5.91
N CYS A 152 14.87 -1.37 -4.90
CA CYS A 152 13.71 -1.02 -4.09
C CYS A 152 14.08 -0.88 -2.61
N PHE A 153 13.38 0.02 -1.91
CA PHE A 153 13.55 0.26 -0.47
C PHE A 153 12.23 0.12 0.27
N VAL A 154 12.30 -0.43 1.47
CA VAL A 154 11.17 -0.63 2.38
C VAL A 154 11.60 -0.23 3.79
N VAL A 155 10.78 0.56 4.49
CA VAL A 155 10.98 0.90 5.90
C VAL A 155 10.05 0.05 6.76
N THR A 156 10.53 -0.40 7.92
CA THR A 156 9.75 -1.24 8.82
C THR A 156 10.21 -1.13 10.27
N ASN A 157 9.30 -1.28 11.22
CA ASN A 157 9.63 -1.44 12.64
C ASN A 157 9.62 -2.92 13.10
N LEU A 158 9.46 -3.87 12.18
CA LEU A 158 9.50 -5.30 12.48
C LEU A 158 10.90 -5.71 12.95
N LYS A 159 10.97 -6.20 14.19
CA LYS A 159 12.22 -6.63 14.84
C LYS A 159 12.66 -8.02 14.35
N LYS A 160 11.70 -8.91 14.14
CA LYS A 160 11.92 -10.31 13.75
C LYS A 160 11.89 -10.49 12.23
N GLY A 161 12.57 -11.52 11.74
CA GLY A 161 12.55 -11.92 10.34
C GLY A 161 13.82 -11.56 9.56
N SER A 162 14.19 -12.44 8.63
CA SER A 162 15.28 -12.17 7.69
C SER A 162 14.86 -11.09 6.70
N ARG A 163 15.82 -10.28 6.25
CA ARG A 163 15.58 -9.20 5.28
C ARG A 163 14.88 -9.70 4.02
N ARG A 164 15.33 -10.87 3.54
CA ARG A 164 14.76 -11.59 2.40
C ARG A 164 13.30 -11.93 2.65
N ARG A 165 12.98 -12.55 3.79
CA ARG A 165 11.60 -12.91 4.15
C ARG A 165 10.70 -11.68 4.27
N LEU A 166 11.16 -10.63 4.95
CA LEU A 166 10.38 -9.39 5.11
C LEU A 166 10.10 -8.74 3.75
N TYR A 167 11.06 -8.72 2.85
CA TYR A 167 10.84 -8.16 1.52
C TYR A 167 9.98 -9.08 0.65
N GLU A 168 10.36 -10.34 0.46
CA GLU A 168 9.71 -11.26 -0.50
C GLU A 168 8.34 -11.75 -0.02
N GLN A 169 8.21 -12.11 1.26
CA GLN A 169 7.00 -12.77 1.76
C GLN A 169 6.04 -11.83 2.46
N VAL A 170 6.52 -10.69 2.99
CA VAL A 170 5.66 -9.72 3.69
C VAL A 170 5.34 -8.54 2.78
N TYR A 171 6.36 -7.85 2.26
CA TYR A 171 6.15 -6.69 1.37
C TYR A 171 5.68 -7.10 -0.04
N CYS A 172 6.36 -8.04 -0.71
CA CYS A 172 6.07 -8.40 -2.11
C CYS A 172 4.77 -9.19 -2.33
N ARG A 173 4.04 -9.58 -1.26
CA ARG A 173 2.61 -9.94 -1.39
C ARG A 173 1.77 -8.84 -2.07
N ARG A 174 2.33 -7.63 -2.24
CA ARG A 174 1.93 -6.56 -3.17
C ARG A 174 1.37 -7.03 -4.52
N GLY A 175 1.94 -8.06 -5.14
CA GLY A 175 1.44 -8.57 -6.43
C GLY A 175 -0.05 -8.92 -6.42
N GLN A 176 -0.58 -9.32 -5.25
CA GLN A 176 -2.00 -9.61 -5.08
C GLN A 176 -2.85 -8.34 -4.92
N ALA A 177 -2.39 -7.32 -4.19
CA ALA A 177 -3.16 -6.09 -3.98
C ALA A 177 -3.44 -5.31 -5.28
N GLU A 178 -2.49 -5.25 -6.21
CA GLU A 178 -2.74 -4.63 -7.53
C GLU A 178 -3.73 -5.46 -8.36
N ASN A 179 -3.65 -6.79 -8.27
CA ASN A 179 -4.65 -7.69 -8.86
C ASN A 179 -6.02 -7.54 -8.19
N HIS A 180 -6.09 -7.31 -6.88
CA HIS A 180 -7.32 -7.03 -6.16
C HIS A 180 -7.89 -5.67 -6.52
N ILE A 181 -7.06 -4.65 -6.76
CA ILE A 181 -7.52 -3.35 -7.27
C ILE A 181 -8.04 -3.49 -8.70
N LYS A 182 -7.33 -4.23 -9.57
CA LYS A 182 -7.81 -4.52 -10.93
C LYS A 182 -9.13 -5.29 -10.88
N SER A 183 -9.19 -6.36 -10.09
CA SER A 183 -10.40 -7.15 -9.83
C SER A 183 -11.54 -6.30 -9.27
N TRP A 184 -11.26 -5.43 -8.29
CA TRP A 184 -12.24 -4.55 -7.68
C TRP A 184 -12.73 -3.49 -8.68
N LYS A 185 -11.87 -2.95 -9.55
CA LYS A 185 -12.32 -2.06 -10.64
C LYS A 185 -13.15 -2.81 -11.67
N THR A 186 -12.67 -3.97 -12.13
CA THR A 186 -13.26 -4.73 -13.24
C THR A 186 -14.55 -5.45 -12.85
N HIS A 187 -14.63 -6.05 -11.65
CA HIS A 187 -15.77 -6.89 -11.25
C HIS A 187 -16.83 -6.14 -10.43
N LEU A 188 -16.49 -5.00 -9.82
CA LEU A 188 -17.43 -4.25 -8.97
C LEU A 188 -17.85 -2.91 -9.60
N ALA A 189 -17.45 -2.63 -10.86
CA ALA A 189 -17.76 -1.42 -11.61
C ALA A 189 -17.55 -0.12 -10.81
N ALA A 190 -16.58 -0.14 -9.89
CA ALA A 190 -16.36 0.93 -8.93
C ALA A 190 -15.66 2.16 -9.53
N ASP A 191 -15.40 2.12 -10.84
CA ASP A 191 -14.97 3.22 -11.70
C ASP A 191 -16.16 4.05 -12.23
N ARG A 192 -17.40 3.57 -12.14
CA ARG A 192 -18.61 4.34 -12.52
C ARG A 192 -19.04 5.31 -11.42
N THR A 193 -18.28 6.39 -11.22
CA THR A 193 -18.74 7.52 -10.39
C THR A 193 -19.67 8.44 -11.18
N SER A 194 -20.91 8.00 -11.40
CA SER A 194 -21.92 8.72 -12.22
C SER A 194 -22.67 9.82 -11.47
N CYS A 195 -22.53 9.93 -10.15
CA CYS A 195 -23.25 10.94 -9.37
C CYS A 195 -22.47 12.24 -9.16
N THR A 196 -23.21 13.35 -9.13
CA THR A 196 -22.68 14.71 -8.90
C THR A 196 -22.34 14.97 -7.43
N ARG A 197 -22.89 14.17 -6.49
CA ARG A 197 -22.71 14.32 -5.04
C ARG A 197 -21.66 13.36 -4.47
N THR A 198 -20.69 13.90 -3.72
CA THR A 198 -19.58 13.15 -3.10
C THR A 198 -20.06 12.02 -2.17
N THR A 199 -21.13 12.24 -1.40
CA THR A 199 -21.72 11.24 -0.50
C THR A 199 -22.33 10.05 -1.25
N ALA A 200 -22.94 10.29 -2.41
CA ALA A 200 -23.53 9.23 -3.24
C ALA A 200 -22.44 8.35 -3.88
N ASN A 201 -21.37 8.96 -4.39
CA ASN A 201 -20.22 8.19 -4.89
C ASN A 201 -19.51 7.43 -3.76
N HIS A 202 -19.44 8.00 -2.55
CA HIS A 202 -18.89 7.30 -1.39
C HIS A 202 -19.71 6.08 -0.97
N LEU A 203 -21.04 6.13 -1.13
CA LEU A 203 -21.92 5.00 -0.84
C LEU A 203 -21.70 3.86 -1.85
N CYS A 204 -21.79 4.14 -3.17
CA CYS A 204 -21.54 3.15 -4.23
C CYS A 204 -20.13 2.53 -4.16
N PHE A 205 -19.15 3.30 -3.68
CA PHE A 205 -17.78 2.86 -3.50
C PHE A 205 -17.57 1.98 -2.25
N SER A 206 -18.35 2.22 -1.20
CA SER A 206 -18.33 1.45 0.05
C SER A 206 -19.23 0.20 0.05
N MET A 207 -20.20 0.14 -0.87
CA MET A 207 -21.11 -0.99 -1.09
C MET A 207 -21.28 -1.24 -2.60
N PRO A 208 -20.27 -1.80 -3.28
CA PRO A 208 -20.44 -2.15 -4.67
C PRO A 208 -21.41 -3.34 -4.82
N VAL A 209 -22.48 -3.15 -5.57
CA VAL A 209 -23.47 -4.18 -5.89
C VAL A 209 -22.95 -4.98 -7.09
N PRO A 210 -22.94 -6.34 -7.04
CA PRO A 210 -22.53 -7.14 -8.20
C PRO A 210 -23.42 -6.81 -9.40
N SER A 211 -22.81 -6.65 -10.58
CA SER A 211 -23.54 -6.53 -11.84
C SER A 211 -24.33 -7.82 -12.11
N GLY A 212 -25.62 -7.83 -11.78
CA GLY A 212 -26.51 -8.94 -12.15
C GLY A 212 -27.65 -9.32 -11.21
N SER A 213 -28.10 -8.49 -10.25
CA SER A 213 -29.35 -8.79 -9.54
C SER A 213 -30.23 -7.55 -9.35
N CYS A 214 -31.39 -7.62 -9.98
CA CYS A 214 -32.53 -6.74 -9.78
C CYS A 214 -33.28 -7.22 -8.53
N GLY A 215 -33.65 -6.30 -7.63
CA GLY A 215 -34.65 -6.53 -6.59
C GLY A 215 -34.14 -7.13 -5.28
N ALA A 216 -34.56 -6.48 -4.19
CA ALA A 216 -34.45 -6.86 -2.77
C ALA A 216 -33.12 -6.53 -2.04
N CYS A 217 -33.26 -5.58 -1.11
CA CYS A 217 -32.33 -5.26 -0.04
C CYS A 217 -31.80 -6.52 0.66
N VAL A 218 -30.50 -6.77 0.58
CA VAL A 218 -29.79 -7.57 1.58
C VAL A 218 -28.51 -6.84 1.92
N ALA A 219 -28.46 -6.25 3.12
CA ALA A 219 -27.22 -5.77 3.70
C ALA A 219 -26.24 -6.96 3.81
N PRO A 220 -25.03 -6.90 3.23
CA PRO A 220 -24.02 -7.85 3.59
C PRO A 220 -23.43 -7.36 4.92
N CYS A 221 -24.01 -7.89 5.99
CA CYS A 221 -23.37 -7.94 7.29
C CYS A 221 -22.01 -8.64 7.08
N LEU A 222 -20.92 -7.87 7.15
CA LEU A 222 -19.55 -8.35 6.97
C LEU A 222 -19.21 -9.28 8.15
N LYS A 223 -19.66 -10.53 8.11
CA LYS A 223 -19.18 -11.59 9.00
C LYS A 223 -17.75 -11.91 8.60
N VAL A 224 -16.79 -11.21 9.21
CA VAL A 224 -15.44 -11.74 9.37
C VAL A 224 -15.60 -13.02 10.18
N GLN A 225 -15.45 -14.18 9.54
CA GLN A 225 -15.63 -15.45 10.21
C GLN A 225 -14.61 -15.61 11.35
N PRO A 226 -15.01 -16.14 12.52
CA PRO A 226 -14.11 -16.45 13.61
C PRO A 226 -13.28 -17.68 13.21
N GLY A 227 -12.11 -17.43 12.61
CA GLY A 227 -11.18 -18.48 12.19
C GLY A 227 -9.94 -18.00 11.41
N ALA A 228 -9.70 -16.69 11.30
CA ALA A 228 -8.57 -16.17 10.53
C ALA A 228 -7.22 -16.57 11.18
N PRO A 229 -6.29 -17.20 10.44
CA PRO A 229 -4.97 -17.55 10.98
C PRO A 229 -4.16 -16.27 11.22
N SER A 230 -3.81 -16.04 12.49
CA SER A 230 -2.83 -15.16 13.17
C SER A 230 -2.07 -14.00 12.48
N SER A 231 -2.42 -13.49 11.30
CA SER A 231 -1.80 -12.28 10.75
C SER A 231 -2.64 -11.65 9.63
N SER A 232 -3.47 -10.66 9.98
CA SER A 232 -4.17 -9.84 8.99
C SER A 232 -3.30 -8.64 8.62
N ILE A 233 -2.74 -8.65 7.42
CA ILE A 233 -2.00 -7.52 6.86
C ILE A 233 -3.03 -6.51 6.34
N LEU A 234 -3.01 -5.28 6.83
CA LEU A 234 -3.81 -4.19 6.25
C LEU A 234 -3.05 -3.61 5.07
N TYR A 235 -3.55 -3.86 3.86
CA TYR A 235 -3.03 -3.26 2.64
C TYR A 235 -3.73 -1.93 2.39
N ALA A 236 -3.08 -0.80 2.61
CA ALA A 236 -3.55 0.48 2.11
C ALA A 236 -2.84 0.78 0.79
N SER A 237 -3.57 0.75 -0.32
CA SER A 237 -3.05 1.13 -1.63
C SER A 237 -3.92 2.23 -2.23
N ALA A 238 -3.26 3.20 -2.86
CA ALA A 238 -3.91 4.24 -3.62
C ALA A 238 -3.85 3.82 -5.09
N SER A 239 -4.98 3.85 -5.79
CA SER A 239 -4.96 3.70 -7.24
C SER A 239 -4.07 4.79 -7.84
N SER A 240 -3.07 4.40 -8.64
CA SER A 240 -2.19 5.34 -9.36
C SER A 240 -2.88 6.00 -10.56
N ARG A 241 -3.98 5.42 -11.06
CA ARG A 241 -4.84 6.07 -12.06
C ARG A 241 -5.98 6.81 -11.37
N SER A 242 -6.17 8.08 -11.73
CA SER A 242 -7.40 8.82 -11.50
C SER A 242 -8.57 8.01 -12.04
N LEU A 243 -9.63 7.88 -11.22
CA LEU A 243 -10.89 7.40 -11.76
C LEU A 243 -11.52 8.55 -12.57
N PRO A 244 -11.85 8.33 -13.85
CA PRO A 244 -12.46 9.36 -14.67
C PRO A 244 -13.81 9.73 -14.08
N ALA A 245 -14.04 11.03 -13.89
CA ALA A 245 -15.37 11.50 -13.62
C ALA A 245 -16.14 11.53 -14.95
N SER A 246 -17.37 11.00 -14.99
CA SER A 246 -18.22 11.13 -16.18
C SER A 246 -18.33 12.61 -16.61
N PRO A 247 -18.25 12.91 -17.92
CA PRO A 247 -18.53 14.26 -18.40
C PRO A 247 -19.98 14.60 -18.06
N SER A 248 -20.14 15.78 -17.46
CA SER A 248 -21.44 16.43 -17.20
C SER A 248 -22.12 16.83 -18.49
#